data_AF-A0A1W0WXG1-F1
#
_entry.id   AF-A0A1W0WXG1-F1
#
_cell.length_a   1.000
_cell.length_b   1.000
_cell.length_c   1.000
_cell.angle_alpha   90.00
_cell.angle_beta   90.00
_cell.angle_gamma   90.00
#
_symmetry.space_group_name_H-M   'P 1'
#
loop_
_entity.id
_entity.type
_entity.pdbx_description
1 polymer ?
#
loop_
_entity_poly.entity_id
_entity_poly.type
_entity_poly.pdbx_seq_one_letter_code
_entity_poly.pdbx_strand_id
1 'polypeptide(L)'
;MDDAMRFWLDLGVDGFRIDALPFLFEVPHDEMVDKNETSPSPYWPEANLNTNDYEYWLHPYTRNVDPIFEVIKNWTRIMDDYSSKSEKKEPKLLILEVVDKNSSQLVKYYPEDPFGTGAMPFYMGLIFMTDQTDGFAVQKLVEENLDMLPKGAWPNWVIGNHDQRRATGRLGNKDFVDGLNILNLLLPGIPTTYYGEEIGMRDTLINSREEVKDPQGCNFGDEWAKKTRDYCRSPMQWDSHNTSAGFSTNVTTWLPLAPDWNNTINVEYQTSKSSNQTHYSVFKRLIQIRGTPAFQSGTFRHALVTRDIYSFVRESGEQSYLIALDMRRNSSGDPSKDRVKYDFTGGAAKLTGKGRVVTASVNLYPKGGAPAPENSIASYGTTEEINLTSVELIPASAVVLRITPA
;
A
#
# COMPACT_ATOMS: atom_id res chain seq x y z
N MET A 1 16.32 -6.06 -25.22
CA MET A 1 15.83 -6.25 -23.83
C MET A 1 16.06 -7.68 -23.36
N ASP A 2 15.71 -8.67 -24.15
CA ASP A 2 15.85 -10.10 -23.82
C ASP A 2 17.25 -10.47 -23.32
N ASP A 3 18.32 -10.05 -24.02
CA ASP A 3 19.70 -10.33 -23.60
C ASP A 3 20.04 -9.74 -22.23
N ALA A 4 19.51 -8.55 -21.92
CA ALA A 4 19.71 -7.91 -20.62
C ALA A 4 18.98 -8.68 -19.50
N MET A 5 17.76 -9.17 -19.76
CA MET A 5 17.04 -10.02 -18.81
C MET A 5 17.80 -11.32 -18.55
N ARG A 6 18.25 -12.00 -19.62
CA ARG A 6 19.03 -13.24 -19.52
C ARG A 6 20.32 -13.04 -18.73
N PHE A 7 21.06 -11.96 -19.00
CA PHE A 7 22.26 -11.60 -18.26
C PHE A 7 22.02 -11.53 -16.74
N TRP A 8 20.97 -10.83 -16.29
CA TRP A 8 20.67 -10.71 -14.86
C TRP A 8 20.14 -12.02 -14.25
N LEU A 9 19.35 -12.78 -15.00
CA LEU A 9 18.88 -14.11 -14.56
C LEU A 9 20.05 -15.10 -14.43
N ASP A 10 21.04 -15.04 -15.32
CA ASP A 10 22.28 -15.84 -15.24
C ASP A 10 23.11 -15.49 -14.00
N LEU A 11 23.04 -14.24 -13.53
CA LEU A 11 23.64 -13.81 -12.25
C LEU A 11 22.82 -14.22 -11.02
N GLY A 12 21.65 -14.86 -11.20
CA GLY A 12 20.84 -15.41 -10.12
C GLY A 12 19.72 -14.50 -9.61
N VAL A 13 19.38 -13.42 -10.31
CA VAL A 13 18.22 -12.58 -9.96
C VAL A 13 16.92 -13.40 -9.99
N ASP A 14 16.00 -13.14 -9.05
CA ASP A 14 14.74 -13.88 -8.91
C ASP A 14 13.58 -13.32 -9.72
N GLY A 15 13.74 -12.15 -10.30
CA GLY A 15 12.68 -11.51 -11.05
C GLY A 15 12.98 -10.10 -11.46
N PHE A 16 12.03 -9.49 -12.15
CA PHE A 16 12.08 -8.10 -12.55
C PHE A 16 10.80 -7.38 -12.20
N ARG A 17 10.92 -6.08 -11.90
CA ARG A 17 9.85 -5.11 -11.98
C ARG A 17 10.09 -4.26 -13.21
N ILE A 18 9.18 -4.31 -14.18
CA ILE A 18 9.30 -3.54 -15.44
C ILE A 18 8.52 -2.24 -15.30
N ASP A 19 9.24 -1.13 -15.41
CA ASP A 19 8.74 0.23 -15.20
C ASP A 19 8.07 0.80 -16.45
N ALA A 20 7.11 1.73 -16.28
CA ALA A 20 6.54 2.54 -17.37
C ALA A 20 6.02 1.75 -18.58
N LEU A 21 5.54 0.52 -18.35
CA LEU A 21 5.20 -0.41 -19.44
C LEU A 21 4.11 0.09 -20.40
N PRO A 22 3.08 0.86 -19.97
CA PRO A 22 2.12 1.48 -20.87
C PRO A 22 2.72 2.31 -22.00
N PHE A 23 3.94 2.81 -21.87
CA PHE A 23 4.58 3.74 -22.80
C PHE A 23 5.57 3.08 -23.77
N LEU A 24 5.60 1.75 -23.84
CA LEU A 24 6.63 1.03 -24.60
C LEU A 24 6.52 1.22 -26.13
N PHE A 25 5.32 1.49 -26.65
CA PHE A 25 5.09 1.73 -28.07
C PHE A 25 4.09 2.86 -28.28
N GLU A 26 4.28 3.59 -29.37
CA GLU A 26 3.35 4.55 -29.95
C GLU A 26 2.85 4.07 -31.32
N VAL A 27 1.68 4.55 -31.74
CA VAL A 27 1.17 4.29 -33.10
C VAL A 27 2.02 5.05 -34.12
N PRO A 28 2.44 4.43 -35.25
CA PRO A 28 3.21 5.11 -36.29
C PRO A 28 2.50 6.35 -36.85
N HIS A 29 3.25 7.42 -37.12
CA HIS A 29 2.69 8.70 -37.57
C HIS A 29 1.93 8.60 -38.90
N ASP A 30 2.36 7.73 -39.81
CA ASP A 30 1.70 7.46 -41.09
C ASP A 30 0.36 6.74 -40.95
N GLU A 31 0.14 6.03 -39.83
CA GLU A 31 -1.15 5.45 -39.45
C GLU A 31 -2.04 6.45 -38.69
N MET A 32 -1.46 7.54 -38.18
CA MET A 32 -2.18 8.65 -37.56
C MET A 32 -2.74 9.60 -38.63
N VAL A 33 -3.90 9.27 -39.20
CA VAL A 33 -4.63 10.22 -40.06
C VAL A 33 -5.15 11.38 -39.21
N ASP A 34 -4.36 12.43 -39.02
CA ASP A 34 -4.77 13.76 -38.52
C ASP A 34 -5.52 13.75 -37.16
N LYS A 35 -5.26 12.76 -36.31
CA LYS A 35 -5.90 12.59 -35.00
C LYS A 35 -4.93 12.94 -33.88
N ASN A 36 -4.94 14.19 -33.44
CA ASN A 36 -4.34 14.57 -32.16
C ASN A 36 -5.11 13.92 -30.99
N GLU A 37 -4.40 13.66 -29.90
CA GLU A 37 -4.97 13.32 -28.58
C GLU A 37 -5.82 14.49 -28.07
N THR A 38 -7.09 14.52 -28.47
CA THR A 38 -7.97 15.69 -28.36
C THR A 38 -9.20 15.44 -27.51
N SER A 39 -9.36 14.21 -27.02
CA SER A 39 -10.45 13.86 -26.11
C SER A 39 -9.96 14.01 -24.68
N PRO A 40 -10.64 14.81 -23.84
CA PRO A 40 -10.32 14.88 -22.42
C PRO A 40 -10.47 13.52 -21.73
N SER A 41 -9.62 13.24 -20.75
CA SER A 41 -9.67 12.00 -19.97
C SER A 41 -10.86 12.00 -19.00
N PRO A 42 -11.75 10.98 -19.06
CA PRO A 42 -12.81 10.84 -18.06
C PRO A 42 -12.30 10.31 -16.72
N TYR A 43 -11.05 9.85 -16.66
CA TYR A 43 -10.45 9.18 -15.49
C TYR A 43 -9.68 10.13 -14.57
N TRP A 44 -9.45 11.37 -15.04
CA TRP A 44 -8.79 12.43 -14.27
C TRP A 44 -9.70 13.67 -14.21
N PRO A 45 -10.88 13.58 -13.56
CA PRO A 45 -11.83 14.68 -13.49
C PRO A 45 -11.41 15.79 -12.50
N GLU A 46 -10.12 15.89 -12.15
CA GLU A 46 -9.65 16.90 -11.20
C GLU A 46 -9.98 18.29 -11.75
N ALA A 47 -10.72 19.08 -10.96
CA ALA A 47 -11.29 20.37 -11.36
C ALA A 47 -10.26 21.44 -11.79
N ASN A 48 -8.97 21.12 -11.72
CA ASN A 48 -7.85 22.04 -11.93
C ASN A 48 -6.91 21.63 -13.08
N LEU A 49 -7.21 20.57 -13.84
CA LEU A 49 -6.39 20.23 -15.00
C LEU A 49 -6.66 21.21 -16.15
N ASN A 50 -5.59 21.67 -16.77
CA ASN A 50 -5.63 22.49 -17.98
C ASN A 50 -5.10 21.69 -19.18
N THR A 51 -5.25 22.24 -20.40
CA THR A 51 -4.88 21.56 -21.64
C THR A 51 -3.38 21.23 -21.78
N ASN A 52 -2.51 21.81 -20.95
CA ASN A 52 -1.08 21.49 -20.93
C ASN A 52 -0.74 20.38 -19.94
N ASP A 53 -1.67 19.98 -19.07
CA ASP A 53 -1.45 18.85 -18.16
C ASP A 53 -1.57 17.55 -18.93
N TYR A 54 -0.59 16.64 -18.74
CA TYR A 54 -0.58 15.35 -19.41
C TYR A 54 -1.88 14.59 -19.13
N GLU A 55 -2.30 14.57 -17.87
CA GLU A 55 -3.49 13.86 -17.39
C GLU A 55 -4.81 14.40 -17.97
N TYR A 56 -4.82 15.60 -18.59
CA TYR A 56 -6.00 16.18 -19.22
C TYR A 56 -6.45 15.36 -20.43
N TRP A 57 -5.53 14.75 -21.18
CA TRP A 57 -5.83 14.08 -22.45
C TRP A 57 -5.99 12.56 -22.28
N LEU A 58 -6.79 11.95 -23.17
CA LEU A 58 -6.70 10.53 -23.45
C LEU A 58 -5.52 10.27 -24.38
N HIS A 59 -4.76 9.22 -24.09
CA HIS A 59 -3.54 8.86 -24.81
C HIS A 59 -3.65 7.55 -25.61
N PRO A 60 -4.65 7.36 -26.49
CA PRO A 60 -4.87 6.08 -27.16
C PRO A 60 -3.76 5.72 -28.17
N TYR A 61 -2.93 6.69 -28.57
CA TYR A 61 -1.86 6.49 -29.54
C TYR A 61 -0.48 6.40 -28.93
N THR A 62 -0.32 6.81 -27.66
CA THR A 62 0.98 6.85 -26.97
C THR A 62 1.00 6.01 -25.68
N ARG A 63 -0.13 5.37 -25.34
CA ARG A 63 -0.23 4.46 -24.19
C ARG A 63 -1.00 3.20 -24.53
N ASN A 64 -0.59 2.08 -23.92
CA ASN A 64 -1.27 0.79 -23.98
C ASN A 64 -1.47 0.28 -25.43
N VAL A 65 -0.52 0.54 -26.33
CA VAL A 65 -0.59 0.12 -27.75
C VAL A 65 -0.30 -1.39 -27.85
N ASP A 66 -1.09 -2.10 -28.65
CA ASP A 66 -1.18 -3.58 -28.63
C ASP A 66 0.14 -4.37 -28.73
N PRO A 67 1.20 -3.95 -29.47
CA PRO A 67 2.47 -4.70 -29.54
C PRO A 67 3.13 -4.96 -28.18
N ILE A 68 2.77 -4.20 -27.14
CA ILE A 68 3.21 -4.42 -25.76
C ILE A 68 2.91 -5.86 -25.30
N PHE A 69 1.73 -6.40 -25.62
CA PHE A 69 1.30 -7.69 -25.09
C PHE A 69 2.10 -8.87 -25.65
N GLU A 70 2.55 -8.79 -26.91
CA GLU A 70 3.44 -9.79 -27.50
C GLU A 70 4.85 -9.74 -26.87
N VAL A 71 5.33 -8.54 -26.53
CA VAL A 71 6.60 -8.38 -25.81
C VAL A 71 6.52 -9.00 -24.41
N ILE A 72 5.42 -8.73 -23.68
CA ILE A 72 5.19 -9.35 -22.36
C ILE A 72 5.14 -10.87 -22.49
N LYS A 73 4.42 -11.41 -23.47
CA LYS A 73 4.34 -12.85 -23.73
C LYS A 73 5.71 -13.48 -24.03
N ASN A 74 6.59 -12.75 -24.71
CA ASN A 74 7.96 -13.20 -24.89
C ASN A 74 8.75 -13.18 -23.57
N TRP A 75 8.63 -12.12 -22.77
CA TRP A 75 9.29 -12.03 -21.48
C TRP A 75 8.83 -13.12 -20.50
N THR A 76 7.53 -13.43 -20.44
CA THR A 76 7.04 -14.51 -19.58
C THR A 76 7.65 -15.86 -19.95
N ARG A 77 7.82 -16.16 -21.26
CA ARG A 77 8.55 -17.36 -21.70
C ARG A 77 10.00 -17.38 -21.23
N ILE A 78 10.70 -16.25 -21.26
CA ILE A 78 12.06 -16.14 -20.71
C ILE A 78 12.04 -16.47 -19.21
N MET A 79 11.09 -15.93 -18.44
CA MET A 79 10.99 -16.20 -17.01
C MET A 79 10.68 -17.67 -16.72
N ASP A 80 9.79 -18.28 -17.49
CA ASP A 80 9.40 -19.69 -17.37
C ASP A 80 10.57 -20.63 -17.73
N ASP A 81 11.33 -20.31 -18.78
CA ASP A 81 12.55 -21.04 -19.15
C ASP A 81 13.54 -21.11 -17.98
N TYR A 82 13.78 -19.98 -17.29
CA TYR A 82 14.69 -19.94 -16.14
C TYR A 82 14.11 -20.62 -14.91
N SER A 83 12.79 -20.48 -14.68
CA SER A 83 12.09 -21.19 -13.60
C SER A 83 12.24 -22.70 -13.76
N SER A 84 12.13 -23.21 -15.01
CA SER A 84 12.25 -24.64 -15.31
C SER A 84 13.66 -25.21 -15.13
N LYS A 85 14.70 -24.37 -15.27
CA LYS A 85 16.12 -24.74 -15.09
C LYS A 85 16.55 -24.76 -13.63
N SER A 86 15.83 -24.08 -12.74
CA SER A 86 16.10 -24.13 -11.30
C SER A 86 15.81 -25.53 -10.75
N GLU A 87 16.73 -26.10 -9.96
CA GLU A 87 16.56 -27.41 -9.32
C GLU A 87 15.28 -27.47 -8.47
N LYS A 88 14.95 -26.36 -7.81
CA LYS A 88 13.76 -26.22 -6.97
C LYS A 88 12.50 -25.83 -7.75
N LYS A 89 12.65 -25.52 -9.05
CA LYS A 89 11.60 -24.98 -9.91
C LYS A 89 10.91 -23.74 -9.31
N GLU A 90 11.70 -22.91 -8.63
CA GLU A 90 11.21 -21.66 -8.06
C GLU A 90 10.79 -20.71 -9.19
N PRO A 91 9.59 -20.12 -9.13
CA PRO A 91 9.10 -19.23 -10.17
C PRO A 91 9.92 -17.94 -10.18
N LYS A 92 10.31 -17.49 -11.37
CA LYS A 92 10.89 -16.16 -11.58
C LYS A 92 9.78 -15.13 -11.73
N LEU A 93 9.82 -14.10 -10.88
CA LEU A 93 8.74 -13.12 -10.77
C LEU A 93 8.87 -12.02 -11.83
N LEU A 94 7.78 -11.68 -12.50
CA LEU A 94 7.73 -10.54 -13.41
C LEU A 94 6.61 -9.59 -12.99
N ILE A 95 6.97 -8.52 -12.30
CA ILE A 95 6.02 -7.50 -11.90
C ILE A 95 5.96 -6.42 -12.98
N LEU A 96 4.76 -6.12 -13.47
CA LEU A 96 4.55 -5.13 -14.52
C LEU A 96 4.00 -3.84 -13.90
N GLU A 97 4.73 -2.74 -13.98
CA GLU A 97 4.21 -1.45 -13.55
C GLU A 97 3.27 -0.88 -14.62
N VAL A 98 1.98 -0.87 -14.29
CA VAL A 98 0.91 -0.34 -15.14
C VAL A 98 0.11 0.66 -14.32
N VAL A 99 0.48 1.93 -14.44
CA VAL A 99 -0.20 3.01 -13.72
C VAL A 99 -1.36 3.53 -14.57
N ASP A 100 -2.55 2.94 -14.37
CA ASP A 100 -3.77 3.35 -15.05
C ASP A 100 -4.95 3.36 -14.05
N LYS A 101 -5.78 4.41 -14.09
CA LYS A 101 -7.01 4.51 -13.28
C LYS A 101 -8.16 3.70 -13.90
N ASN A 102 -8.02 3.28 -15.15
CA ASN A 102 -8.95 2.36 -15.79
C ASN A 102 -8.51 0.91 -15.54
N SER A 103 -9.12 0.26 -14.55
CA SER A 103 -8.84 -1.14 -14.19
C SER A 103 -9.04 -2.12 -15.35
N SER A 104 -9.88 -1.81 -16.35
CA SER A 104 -10.05 -2.67 -17.52
C SER A 104 -8.79 -2.77 -18.40
N GLN A 105 -7.90 -1.77 -18.37
CA GLN A 105 -6.61 -1.87 -19.06
C GLN A 105 -5.66 -2.80 -18.31
N LEU A 106 -5.64 -2.69 -16.99
CA LEU A 106 -4.77 -3.49 -16.12
C LEU A 106 -5.00 -5.00 -16.30
N VAL A 107 -6.25 -5.45 -16.53
CA VAL A 107 -6.57 -6.87 -16.81
C VAL A 107 -5.79 -7.43 -18.01
N LYS A 108 -5.56 -6.62 -19.05
CA LYS A 108 -4.87 -7.07 -20.29
C LYS A 108 -3.39 -7.39 -20.08
N TYR A 109 -2.81 -6.93 -18.98
CA TYR A 109 -1.40 -7.16 -18.64
C TYR A 109 -1.18 -8.47 -17.87
N TYR A 110 -2.24 -9.17 -17.46
CA TYR A 110 -2.09 -10.52 -16.95
C TYR A 110 -1.73 -11.48 -18.08
N PRO A 111 -0.87 -12.49 -17.82
CA PRO A 111 -0.55 -13.52 -18.80
C PRO A 111 -1.78 -14.38 -19.14
N GLU A 112 -1.71 -15.12 -20.25
CA GLU A 112 -2.78 -16.06 -20.66
C GLU A 112 -3.05 -17.16 -19.60
N ASP A 113 -2.00 -17.60 -18.89
CA ASP A 113 -2.08 -18.50 -17.73
C ASP A 113 -1.49 -17.83 -16.47
N PRO A 114 -2.28 -17.04 -15.72
CA PRO A 114 -1.84 -16.38 -14.49
C PRO A 114 -1.51 -17.34 -13.34
N PHE A 115 -1.93 -18.60 -13.42
CA PHE A 115 -1.64 -19.59 -12.38
C PHE A 115 -0.26 -20.22 -12.62
N GLY A 116 0.06 -20.53 -13.88
CA GLY A 116 1.33 -21.13 -14.28
C GLY A 116 2.48 -20.14 -14.43
N THR A 117 2.19 -18.86 -14.69
CA THR A 117 3.21 -17.84 -14.95
C THR A 117 3.37 -16.89 -13.77
N GLY A 118 4.62 -16.67 -13.34
CA GLY A 118 4.97 -15.73 -12.25
C GLY A 118 4.84 -14.25 -12.61
N ALA A 119 3.96 -13.88 -13.55
CA ALA A 119 3.80 -12.52 -14.04
C ALA A 119 2.50 -11.89 -13.56
N MET A 120 2.58 -10.68 -13.05
CA MET A 120 1.40 -9.92 -12.62
C MET A 120 1.65 -8.42 -12.73
N PRO A 121 0.66 -7.62 -13.16
CA PRO A 121 0.77 -6.19 -13.05
C PRO A 121 0.48 -5.72 -11.62
N PHE A 122 1.13 -4.64 -11.21
CA PHE A 122 0.83 -4.01 -9.93
C PHE A 122 -0.57 -3.41 -9.92
N TYR A 123 -1.36 -3.71 -8.88
CA TYR A 123 -2.58 -2.99 -8.60
C TYR A 123 -2.27 -1.75 -7.74
N MET A 124 -2.39 -0.58 -8.35
CA MET A 124 -2.06 0.71 -7.73
C MET A 124 -3.24 1.36 -7.00
N GLY A 125 -4.42 0.75 -6.91
CA GLY A 125 -5.62 1.42 -6.38
C GLY A 125 -5.46 2.02 -4.99
N LEU A 126 -4.79 1.31 -4.05
CA LEU A 126 -4.56 1.83 -2.70
C LEU A 126 -3.53 2.97 -2.65
N ILE A 127 -2.66 3.11 -3.65
CA ILE A 127 -1.70 4.22 -3.70
C ILE A 127 -2.43 5.54 -3.95
N PHE A 128 -3.58 5.51 -4.60
CA PHE A 128 -4.38 6.70 -4.93
C PHE A 128 -5.36 7.11 -3.84
N MET A 129 -5.35 6.45 -2.67
CA MET A 129 -6.13 6.93 -1.54
C MET A 129 -5.68 8.34 -1.14
N THR A 130 -6.66 9.19 -0.89
CA THR A 130 -6.48 10.59 -0.53
C THR A 130 -7.21 10.90 0.77
N ASP A 131 -7.16 12.16 1.13
CA ASP A 131 -7.82 12.72 2.28
C ASP A 131 -9.37 12.68 2.21
N GLN A 132 -9.93 12.34 1.04
CA GLN A 132 -11.36 12.10 0.79
C GLN A 132 -11.75 10.61 0.84
N THR A 133 -10.79 9.70 0.99
CA THR A 133 -11.06 8.26 1.01
C THR A 133 -11.74 7.86 2.32
N ASP A 134 -13.00 7.43 2.22
CA ASP A 134 -13.79 6.89 3.33
C ASP A 134 -13.92 5.36 3.24
N GLY A 135 -14.62 4.72 4.19
CA GLY A 135 -14.70 3.26 4.24
C GLY A 135 -15.38 2.62 3.01
N PHE A 136 -16.32 3.31 2.37
CA PHE A 136 -16.92 2.83 1.11
C PHE A 136 -15.95 2.94 -0.06
N ALA A 137 -15.13 4.00 -0.10
CA ALA A 137 -14.09 4.13 -1.12
C ALA A 137 -13.05 3.00 -1.00
N VAL A 138 -12.65 2.61 0.21
CA VAL A 138 -11.75 1.46 0.42
C VAL A 138 -12.40 0.16 -0.02
N GLN A 139 -13.68 -0.08 0.33
CA GLN A 139 -14.42 -1.25 -0.16
C GLN A 139 -14.40 -1.33 -1.68
N LYS A 140 -14.73 -0.21 -2.36
CA LYS A 140 -14.75 -0.15 -3.81
C LYS A 140 -13.39 -0.49 -4.42
N LEU A 141 -12.30 0.04 -3.88
CA LEU A 141 -10.93 -0.27 -4.37
C LEU A 141 -10.57 -1.75 -4.17
N VAL A 142 -11.06 -2.38 -3.11
CA VAL A 142 -10.81 -3.80 -2.84
C VAL A 142 -11.63 -4.68 -3.79
N GLU A 143 -12.93 -4.39 -3.93
CA GLU A 143 -13.83 -5.09 -4.85
C GLU A 143 -13.35 -4.94 -6.30
N GLU A 144 -12.99 -3.72 -6.72
CA GLU A 144 -12.45 -3.46 -8.07
C GLU A 144 -11.25 -4.34 -8.40
N ASN A 145 -10.33 -4.56 -7.46
CA ASN A 145 -9.17 -5.45 -7.67
C ASN A 145 -9.60 -6.92 -7.70
N LEU A 146 -10.41 -7.36 -6.74
CA LEU A 146 -10.76 -8.78 -6.63
C LEU A 146 -11.66 -9.25 -7.77
N ASP A 147 -12.60 -8.42 -8.22
CA ASP A 147 -13.56 -8.74 -9.26
C ASP A 147 -12.94 -8.70 -10.67
N MET A 148 -11.90 -7.89 -10.88
CA MET A 148 -11.24 -7.79 -12.18
C MET A 148 -10.25 -8.93 -12.47
N LEU A 149 -9.83 -9.69 -11.46
CA LEU A 149 -8.80 -10.70 -11.62
C LEU A 149 -9.24 -11.82 -12.58
N PRO A 150 -8.42 -12.14 -13.61
CA PRO A 150 -8.64 -13.36 -14.38
C PRO A 150 -8.59 -14.59 -13.48
N LYS A 151 -9.33 -15.64 -13.86
CA LYS A 151 -9.30 -16.91 -13.13
C LYS A 151 -7.87 -17.44 -12.99
N GLY A 152 -7.45 -17.73 -11.76
CA GLY A 152 -6.11 -18.22 -11.45
C GLY A 152 -5.09 -17.12 -11.12
N ALA A 153 -5.41 -15.84 -11.38
CA ALA A 153 -4.57 -14.72 -10.99
C ALA A 153 -4.59 -14.50 -9.47
N TRP A 154 -3.55 -13.85 -8.97
CA TRP A 154 -3.39 -13.56 -7.55
C TRP A 154 -3.41 -12.05 -7.30
N PRO A 155 -4.21 -11.54 -6.35
CA PRO A 155 -4.24 -10.12 -6.06
C PRO A 155 -2.90 -9.63 -5.54
N ASN A 156 -2.62 -8.34 -5.72
CA ASN A 156 -1.53 -7.65 -5.05
C ASN A 156 -1.97 -6.25 -4.62
N TRP A 157 -1.21 -5.64 -3.71
CA TRP A 157 -1.55 -4.35 -3.11
C TRP A 157 -0.32 -3.48 -2.95
N VAL A 158 -0.46 -2.20 -3.31
CA VAL A 158 0.60 -1.19 -3.20
C VAL A 158 0.04 0.03 -2.50
N ILE A 159 0.57 0.38 -1.33
CA ILE A 159 0.19 1.59 -0.59
C ILE A 159 1.23 2.72 -0.74
N GLY A 160 2.41 2.44 -1.30
CA GLY A 160 3.44 3.45 -1.51
C GLY A 160 4.55 2.97 -2.42
N ASN A 161 5.30 3.93 -2.96
CA ASN A 161 6.47 3.74 -3.80
C ASN A 161 7.28 5.05 -3.80
N HIS A 162 8.31 5.13 -4.64
CA HIS A 162 9.17 6.30 -4.80
C HIS A 162 8.63 7.40 -5.75
N ASP A 163 7.41 7.28 -6.27
CA ASP A 163 6.80 8.25 -7.19
C ASP A 163 5.62 9.00 -6.59
N GLN A 164 5.14 8.54 -5.44
CA GLN A 164 4.02 9.12 -4.73
C GLN A 164 4.48 9.57 -3.36
N ARG A 165 4.00 10.73 -2.90
CA ARG A 165 4.12 11.17 -1.49
C ARG A 165 3.84 9.98 -0.57
N ARG A 166 4.46 9.87 0.61
CA ARG A 166 4.22 8.76 1.54
C ARG A 166 2.74 8.66 1.90
N ALA A 167 2.24 7.45 2.15
CA ALA A 167 0.81 7.16 2.26
C ALA A 167 0.07 8.05 3.27
N THR A 168 0.63 8.25 4.47
CA THR A 168 0.04 9.15 5.48
C THR A 168 0.08 10.62 5.08
N GLY A 169 1.06 11.03 4.27
CA GLY A 169 1.15 12.36 3.66
C GLY A 169 0.04 12.58 2.63
N ARG A 170 -0.20 11.61 1.74
CA ARG A 170 -1.30 11.66 0.75
C ARG A 170 -2.68 11.71 1.38
N LEU A 171 -2.89 10.93 2.43
CA LEU A 171 -4.12 10.95 3.21
C LEU A 171 -4.28 12.21 4.06
N GLY A 172 -3.23 13.00 4.25
CA GLY A 172 -3.21 14.08 5.24
C GLY A 172 -3.58 13.57 6.64
N ASN A 173 -3.15 12.36 7.01
CA ASN A 173 -3.45 11.73 8.29
C ASN A 173 -2.24 10.94 8.79
N LYS A 174 -1.40 11.60 9.59
CA LYS A 174 -0.16 11.03 10.14
C LYS A 174 -0.39 9.88 11.13
N ASP A 175 -1.59 9.76 11.70
CA ASP A 175 -1.89 8.77 12.73
C ASP A 175 -2.32 7.41 12.13
N PHE A 176 -2.61 7.35 10.83
CA PHE A 176 -3.16 6.16 10.16
C PHE A 176 -2.11 5.15 9.65
N VAL A 177 -0.88 5.20 10.15
CA VAL A 177 0.23 4.29 9.75
C VAL A 177 -0.16 2.82 9.91
N ASP A 178 -0.64 2.44 11.10
CA ASP A 178 -0.96 1.05 11.40
C ASP A 178 -2.20 0.58 10.63
N GLY A 179 -3.18 1.47 10.40
CA GLY A 179 -4.35 1.17 9.58
C GLY A 179 -3.95 0.80 8.16
N LEU A 180 -3.06 1.58 7.54
CA LEU A 180 -2.54 1.30 6.20
C LEU A 180 -1.76 -0.01 6.12
N ASN A 181 -0.89 -0.28 7.09
CA ASN A 181 -0.13 -1.53 7.14
C ASN A 181 -1.04 -2.74 7.39
N ILE A 182 -2.06 -2.60 8.26
CA ILE A 182 -3.08 -3.63 8.48
C ILE A 182 -3.85 -3.92 7.18
N LEU A 183 -4.30 -2.88 6.47
CA LEU A 183 -5.00 -3.05 5.20
C LEU A 183 -4.13 -3.79 4.18
N ASN A 184 -2.91 -3.28 3.93
CA ASN A 184 -1.99 -3.83 2.94
C ASN A 184 -1.64 -5.30 3.24
N LEU A 185 -1.22 -5.60 4.47
CA LEU A 185 -0.68 -6.93 4.81
C LEU A 185 -1.75 -8.00 4.98
N LEU A 186 -3.00 -7.64 5.34
CA LEU A 186 -4.04 -8.59 5.71
C LEU A 186 -5.13 -8.82 4.65
N LEU A 187 -5.15 -8.02 3.58
CA LEU A 187 -5.92 -8.35 2.38
C LEU A 187 -5.40 -9.66 1.72
N PRO A 188 -6.24 -10.41 0.97
CA PRO A 188 -5.79 -11.58 0.22
C PRO A 188 -4.80 -11.16 -0.87
N GLY A 189 -3.83 -11.97 -1.23
CA GLY A 189 -2.86 -11.58 -2.27
C GLY A 189 -1.50 -11.17 -1.72
N ILE A 190 -0.67 -10.53 -2.54
CA ILE A 190 0.72 -10.12 -2.22
C ILE A 190 0.77 -8.64 -1.81
N PRO A 191 1.20 -8.30 -0.58
CA PRO A 191 1.46 -6.92 -0.20
C PRO A 191 2.81 -6.44 -0.72
N THR A 192 2.87 -5.17 -1.10
CA THR A 192 4.12 -4.46 -1.39
C THR A 192 4.32 -3.37 -0.37
N THR A 193 5.49 -3.33 0.25
CA THR A 193 5.88 -2.33 1.25
C THR A 193 7.03 -1.49 0.70
N TYR A 194 6.85 -0.17 0.68
CA TYR A 194 7.92 0.77 0.38
C TYR A 194 8.69 1.11 1.65
N TYR A 195 10.02 1.21 1.56
CA TYR A 195 10.88 1.35 2.75
C TYR A 195 10.43 2.52 3.64
N GLY A 196 10.38 2.27 4.94
CA GLY A 196 9.95 3.24 5.94
C GLY A 196 8.47 3.16 6.30
N GLU A 197 7.62 2.50 5.52
CA GLU A 197 6.21 2.26 5.89
C GLU A 197 6.09 1.45 7.19
N GLU A 198 7.02 0.53 7.43
CA GLU A 198 7.09 -0.33 8.61
C GLU A 198 7.40 0.43 9.91
N ILE A 199 8.03 1.60 9.82
CA ILE A 199 8.27 2.51 10.96
C ILE A 199 7.40 3.76 10.93
N GLY A 200 6.60 3.96 9.88
CA GLY A 200 5.76 5.15 9.72
C GLY A 200 6.53 6.40 9.30
N MET A 201 7.58 6.26 8.46
CA MET A 201 8.29 7.40 7.87
C MET A 201 7.31 8.37 7.20
N ARG A 202 7.62 9.67 7.30
CA ARG A 202 6.84 10.74 6.71
C ARG A 202 7.58 11.37 5.53
N ASP A 203 6.86 12.19 4.77
CA ASP A 203 7.50 12.97 3.72
C ASP A 203 8.60 13.86 4.31
N THR A 204 9.72 13.96 3.60
CA THR A 204 10.74 14.97 3.93
C THR A 204 10.27 16.36 3.55
N LEU A 205 10.87 17.37 4.17
CA LEU A 205 10.59 18.76 3.90
C LEU A 205 11.58 19.27 2.85
N ILE A 206 11.06 19.67 1.70
CA ILE A 206 11.78 20.38 0.64
C ILE A 206 11.26 21.81 0.64
N ASN A 207 12.10 22.76 1.07
CA ASN A 207 11.66 24.13 1.33
C ASN A 207 11.88 25.07 0.15
N SER A 208 12.76 24.70 -0.78
CA SER A 208 13.09 25.55 -1.93
C SER A 208 13.41 24.74 -3.18
N ARG A 209 13.36 25.42 -4.34
CA ARG A 209 13.63 24.81 -5.65
C ARG A 209 15.07 24.30 -5.77
N GLU A 210 16.01 24.89 -5.05
CA GLU A 210 17.44 24.54 -5.08
C GLU A 210 17.72 23.20 -4.36
N GLU A 211 16.84 22.81 -3.43
CA GLU A 211 16.92 21.53 -2.72
C GLU A 211 16.45 20.36 -3.59
N VAL A 212 15.58 20.62 -4.59
CA VAL A 212 15.02 19.60 -5.49
C VAL A 212 16.13 18.91 -6.28
N LYS A 213 16.12 17.58 -6.26
CA LYS A 213 16.99 16.69 -7.03
C LYS A 213 16.23 15.86 -8.07
N ASP A 214 14.91 15.70 -7.91
CA ASP A 214 14.07 15.00 -8.86
C ASP A 214 14.04 15.72 -10.22
N PRO A 215 14.45 15.07 -11.33
CA PRO A 215 14.35 15.65 -12.66
C PRO A 215 12.94 16.10 -13.02
N GLN A 216 11.90 15.38 -12.57
CA GLN A 216 10.50 15.75 -12.85
C GLN A 216 10.16 17.10 -12.20
N GLY A 217 10.47 17.26 -10.91
CA GLY A 217 10.31 18.54 -10.21
C GLY A 217 11.18 19.64 -10.82
N CYS A 218 12.42 19.33 -11.23
CA CYS A 218 13.34 20.30 -11.81
C CYS A 218 12.82 20.90 -13.13
N ASN A 219 12.15 20.08 -13.94
CA ASN A 219 11.63 20.46 -15.24
C ASN A 219 10.26 21.19 -15.16
N PHE A 220 9.64 21.24 -13.99
CA PHE A 220 8.29 21.80 -13.80
C PHE A 220 8.26 23.25 -13.27
N GLY A 221 9.39 23.97 -13.38
CA GLY A 221 9.48 25.40 -13.08
C GLY A 221 9.05 25.76 -11.66
N ASP A 222 8.25 26.81 -11.52
CA ASP A 222 7.74 27.32 -10.23
C ASP A 222 6.77 26.36 -9.54
N GLU A 223 6.20 25.41 -10.30
CA GLU A 223 5.28 24.39 -9.79
C GLU A 223 5.99 23.10 -9.38
N TRP A 224 7.33 23.12 -9.26
CA TRP A 224 8.16 21.98 -8.84
C TRP A 224 7.60 21.24 -7.62
N ALA A 225 7.03 21.96 -6.65
CA ALA A 225 6.50 21.41 -5.41
C ALA A 225 5.28 20.49 -5.64
N LYS A 226 4.55 20.66 -6.75
CA LYS A 226 3.43 19.79 -7.12
C LYS A 226 3.88 18.48 -7.77
N LYS A 227 5.08 18.47 -8.38
CA LYS A 227 5.54 17.36 -9.23
C LYS A 227 6.80 16.65 -8.72
N THR A 228 7.55 17.22 -7.78
CA THR A 228 8.74 16.56 -7.23
C THR A 228 8.35 15.33 -6.40
N ARG A 229 9.08 14.24 -6.64
CA ARG A 229 8.98 12.98 -5.91
C ARG A 229 9.95 12.92 -4.72
N ASP A 230 10.82 13.93 -4.56
CA ASP A 230 11.84 13.96 -3.50
C ASP A 230 11.25 13.81 -2.09
N TYR A 231 10.02 14.29 -1.88
CA TYR A 231 9.28 14.15 -0.63
C TYR A 231 9.25 12.73 -0.07
N CYS A 232 9.17 11.70 -0.93
CA CYS A 232 9.08 10.31 -0.51
C CYS A 232 10.42 9.55 -0.59
N ARG A 233 11.53 10.23 -0.93
CA ARG A 233 12.85 9.62 -1.23
C ARG A 233 13.91 9.91 -0.18
N SER A 234 13.49 10.46 0.97
CA SER A 234 14.39 10.80 2.07
C SER A 234 15.17 9.58 2.56
N PRO A 235 16.43 9.73 3.00
CA PRO A 235 17.18 8.62 3.59
C PRO A 235 16.43 7.90 4.72
N MET A 236 16.68 6.59 4.86
CA MET A 236 16.10 5.76 5.93
C MET A 236 16.56 6.23 7.32
N GLN A 237 15.67 6.17 8.31
CA GLN A 237 15.91 6.63 9.68
C GLN A 237 16.28 5.44 10.58
N TRP A 238 17.56 5.11 10.71
CA TRP A 238 18.03 3.97 11.49
C TRP A 238 18.07 4.23 12.99
N ASP A 239 18.62 5.38 13.40
CA ASP A 239 18.75 5.75 14.82
C ASP A 239 18.71 7.27 15.01
N SER A 240 18.77 7.72 16.27
CA SER A 240 18.75 9.15 16.64
C SER A 240 20.11 9.71 17.07
N HIS A 241 21.12 8.86 17.25
CA HIS A 241 22.39 9.24 17.88
C HIS A 241 23.56 9.35 16.90
N ASN A 242 23.50 8.67 15.76
CA ASN A 242 24.48 8.76 14.69
C ASN A 242 24.13 9.87 13.70
N THR A 243 25.16 10.35 12.99
CA THR A 243 25.01 11.32 11.92
C THR A 243 23.99 10.83 10.88
N SER A 244 23.19 11.77 10.36
CA SER A 244 22.16 11.50 9.35
C SER A 244 21.25 10.31 9.67
N ALA A 245 20.80 10.21 10.92
CA ALA A 245 19.94 9.12 11.40
C ALA A 245 20.55 7.71 11.17
N GLY A 246 21.87 7.59 11.19
CA GLY A 246 22.60 6.33 10.92
C GLY A 246 22.66 5.95 9.43
N PHE A 247 22.07 6.72 8.51
CA PHE A 247 22.14 6.44 7.07
C PHE A 247 23.53 6.70 6.47
N SER A 248 24.25 7.69 6.99
CA SER A 248 25.54 8.13 6.47
C SER A 248 26.40 8.72 7.58
N THR A 249 27.71 8.60 7.45
CA THR A 249 28.66 9.28 8.34
C THR A 249 28.83 10.76 7.99
N ASN A 250 28.33 11.22 6.83
CA ASN A 250 28.37 12.62 6.41
C ASN A 250 27.16 13.37 6.96
N VAL A 251 27.36 14.59 7.46
CA VAL A 251 26.29 15.46 7.99
C VAL A 251 25.27 15.83 6.91
N THR A 252 25.71 15.93 5.66
CA THR A 252 24.86 16.23 4.51
C THR A 252 24.70 15.00 3.64
N THR A 253 23.46 14.72 3.25
CA THR A 253 23.09 13.62 2.35
C THR A 253 22.46 14.19 1.08
N TRP A 254 22.17 13.33 0.10
CA TRP A 254 21.66 13.75 -1.20
C TRP A 254 20.25 14.38 -1.13
N LEU A 255 19.44 14.01 -0.12
CA LEU A 255 18.16 14.64 0.24
C LEU A 255 18.05 14.82 1.77
N PRO A 256 17.30 15.82 2.26
CA PRO A 256 17.10 16.01 3.70
C PRO A 256 16.42 14.81 4.36
N LEU A 257 16.76 14.57 5.63
CA LEU A 257 16.06 13.59 6.47
C LEU A 257 14.60 13.98 6.69
N ALA A 258 13.72 12.98 6.70
CA ALA A 258 12.33 13.19 7.10
C ALA A 258 12.21 13.56 8.59
N PRO A 259 11.14 14.24 9.02
CA PRO A 259 10.91 14.64 10.40
C PRO A 259 10.87 13.47 11.40
N ASP A 260 11.00 13.79 12.68
CA ASP A 260 10.90 12.87 13.84
C ASP A 260 11.95 11.73 13.89
N TRP A 261 12.95 11.74 13.01
CA TRP A 261 14.05 10.76 13.00
C TRP A 261 14.82 10.72 14.32
N ASN A 262 15.02 11.89 14.93
CA ASN A 262 15.77 12.07 16.17
C ASN A 262 14.96 11.70 17.43
N ASN A 263 13.69 11.30 17.27
CA ASN A 263 12.78 11.00 18.36
C ASN A 263 12.26 9.57 18.24
N THR A 264 11.06 9.39 17.70
CA THR A 264 10.30 8.12 17.74
C THR A 264 10.16 7.43 16.39
N ILE A 265 10.50 8.09 15.29
CA ILE A 265 10.44 7.52 13.94
C ILE A 265 11.85 7.14 13.49
N ASN A 266 12.39 6.11 14.12
CA ASN A 266 13.62 5.44 13.70
C ASN A 266 13.59 3.97 14.13
N VAL A 267 14.40 3.14 13.48
CA VAL A 267 14.42 1.68 13.71
C VAL A 267 14.86 1.33 15.13
N GLU A 268 15.91 1.97 15.66
CA GLU A 268 16.43 1.71 17.01
C GLU A 268 15.34 1.92 18.08
N TYR A 269 14.71 3.09 18.09
CA TYR A 269 13.66 3.43 19.04
C TYR A 269 12.50 2.44 18.98
N GLN A 270 12.06 2.09 17.76
CA GLN A 270 10.89 1.23 17.57
C GLN A 270 11.16 -0.27 17.79
N THR A 271 12.44 -0.65 17.86
CA THR A 271 12.88 -2.01 18.20
C THR A 271 13.31 -2.16 19.66
N SER A 272 13.48 -1.04 20.38
CA SER A 272 13.89 -1.04 21.78
C SER A 272 12.89 -1.77 22.71
N LYS A 273 13.41 -2.49 23.72
CA LYS A 273 12.60 -3.21 24.71
C LYS A 273 11.75 -2.29 25.60
N SER A 274 12.09 -1.00 25.66
CA SER A 274 11.32 0.02 26.38
C SER A 274 10.05 0.44 25.63
N SER A 275 9.95 0.12 24.33
CA SER A 275 8.85 0.53 23.46
C SER A 275 7.98 -0.68 23.10
N ASN A 276 7.03 -1.02 23.96
CA ASN A 276 6.21 -2.24 23.80
C ASN A 276 5.14 -2.14 22.69
N GLN A 277 4.80 -0.93 22.22
CA GLN A 277 3.79 -0.71 21.20
C GLN A 277 4.24 0.36 20.21
N THR A 278 4.80 -0.07 19.08
CA THR A 278 5.36 0.78 18.01
C THR A 278 4.86 0.31 16.66
N HIS A 279 4.95 1.16 15.63
CA HIS A 279 4.55 0.78 14.28
C HIS A 279 5.34 -0.44 13.80
N TYR A 280 6.64 -0.50 14.08
CA TYR A 280 7.45 -1.66 13.76
C TYR A 280 7.03 -2.93 14.50
N SER A 281 6.63 -2.84 15.78
CA SER A 281 6.15 -4.01 16.52
C SER A 281 4.77 -4.48 16.06
N VAL A 282 3.92 -3.56 15.60
CA VAL A 282 2.65 -3.88 14.91
C VAL A 282 2.95 -4.55 13.57
N PHE A 283 3.82 -3.97 12.73
CA PHE A 283 4.21 -4.50 11.43
C PHE A 283 4.75 -5.93 11.52
N LYS A 284 5.67 -6.20 12.45
CA LYS A 284 6.19 -7.56 12.69
C LYS A 284 5.08 -8.55 13.08
N ARG A 285 4.13 -8.15 13.93
CA ARG A 285 2.99 -8.99 14.31
C ARG A 285 2.09 -9.28 13.09
N LEU A 286 1.87 -8.30 12.22
CA LEU A 286 1.12 -8.50 10.98
C LEU A 286 1.79 -9.52 10.05
N ILE A 287 3.11 -9.42 9.87
CA ILE A 287 3.88 -10.42 9.09
C ILE A 287 3.75 -11.82 9.69
N GLN A 288 3.83 -11.96 11.01
CA GLN A 288 3.64 -13.25 11.69
C GLN A 288 2.24 -13.83 11.46
N ILE A 289 1.19 -13.02 11.65
CA ILE A 289 -0.20 -13.45 11.49
C ILE A 289 -0.51 -13.79 10.02
N ARG A 290 0.09 -13.06 9.08
CA ARG A 290 -0.02 -13.33 7.64
C ARG A 290 0.50 -14.72 7.25
N GLY A 291 1.41 -15.29 8.04
CA GLY A 291 1.88 -16.67 7.88
C GLY A 291 0.86 -17.75 8.28
N THR A 292 -0.32 -17.39 8.79
CA THR A 292 -1.35 -18.35 9.17
C THR A 292 -2.27 -18.71 7.98
N PRO A 293 -2.88 -19.91 7.97
CA PRO A 293 -3.81 -20.35 6.93
C PRO A 293 -4.88 -19.34 6.55
N ALA A 294 -5.48 -18.63 7.52
CA ALA A 294 -6.51 -17.63 7.25
C ALA A 294 -6.04 -16.53 6.28
N PHE A 295 -4.76 -16.17 6.30
CA PHE A 295 -4.20 -15.12 5.45
C PHE A 295 -3.48 -15.65 4.20
N GLN A 296 -2.92 -16.87 4.25
CA GLN A 296 -2.26 -17.51 3.10
C GLN A 296 -3.24 -17.97 2.02
N SER A 297 -4.33 -18.63 2.41
CA SER A 297 -5.31 -19.21 1.47
C SER A 297 -6.76 -19.10 1.95
N GLY A 298 -6.98 -18.51 3.12
CA GLY A 298 -8.31 -18.33 3.69
C GLY A 298 -9.19 -17.36 2.91
N THR A 299 -10.50 -17.51 3.12
CA THR A 299 -11.54 -16.69 2.48
C THR A 299 -11.43 -15.24 2.90
N PHE A 300 -12.07 -14.38 2.10
CA PHE A 300 -12.20 -12.95 2.35
C PHE A 300 -13.68 -12.58 2.25
N ARG A 301 -14.15 -11.75 3.19
CA ARG A 301 -15.51 -11.19 3.17
C ARG A 301 -15.53 -9.84 3.88
N HIS A 302 -16.24 -8.87 3.32
CA HIS A 302 -16.51 -7.62 4.01
C HIS A 302 -17.34 -7.86 5.29
N ALA A 303 -17.11 -7.04 6.31
CA ALA A 303 -17.85 -7.07 7.57
C ALA A 303 -18.76 -5.84 7.72
N LEU A 304 -18.49 -4.95 8.68
CA LEU A 304 -19.15 -3.67 8.77
C LEU A 304 -18.41 -2.65 7.90
N VAL A 305 -19.10 -2.09 6.91
CA VAL A 305 -18.57 -0.98 6.11
C VAL A 305 -19.53 0.19 6.19
N THR A 306 -19.00 1.34 6.58
CA THR A 306 -19.69 2.63 6.53
C THR A 306 -18.71 3.69 6.01
N ARG A 307 -19.10 4.96 5.99
CA ARG A 307 -18.14 6.04 5.71
C ARG A 307 -17.00 6.05 6.74
N ASP A 308 -17.32 5.76 7.99
CA ASP A 308 -16.39 5.90 9.12
C ASP A 308 -15.54 4.66 9.38
N ILE A 309 -15.93 3.50 8.86
CA ILE A 309 -15.23 2.25 9.13
C ILE A 309 -15.16 1.36 7.89
N TYR A 310 -13.98 0.79 7.65
CA TYR A 310 -13.81 -0.33 6.73
C TYR A 310 -13.39 -1.56 7.54
N SER A 311 -14.09 -2.68 7.36
CA SER A 311 -13.74 -3.92 8.03
C SER A 311 -14.00 -5.14 7.17
N PHE A 312 -13.23 -6.19 7.41
CA PHE A 312 -13.31 -7.46 6.70
C PHE A 312 -12.89 -8.62 7.59
N VAL A 313 -13.17 -9.83 7.12
CA VAL A 313 -12.84 -11.08 7.81
C VAL A 313 -11.99 -11.96 6.93
N ARG A 314 -10.99 -12.62 7.55
CA ARG A 314 -10.16 -13.66 6.95
C ARG A 314 -10.34 -14.97 7.69
N GLU A 315 -10.65 -16.04 6.97
CA GLU A 315 -11.10 -17.31 7.56
C GLU A 315 -10.51 -18.55 6.88
N SER A 316 -10.03 -19.50 7.68
CA SER A 316 -9.61 -20.83 7.21
C SER A 316 -9.75 -21.85 8.33
N GLY A 317 -10.67 -22.80 8.19
CA GLY A 317 -10.96 -23.78 9.23
C GLY A 317 -11.39 -23.10 10.54
N GLU A 318 -10.69 -23.39 11.63
CA GLU A 318 -10.94 -22.78 12.96
C GLU A 318 -10.32 -21.39 13.16
N GLN A 319 -9.57 -20.89 12.18
CA GLN A 319 -8.96 -19.57 12.24
C GLN A 319 -9.89 -18.55 11.61
N SER A 320 -10.44 -17.65 12.43
CA SER A 320 -11.24 -16.51 11.96
C SER A 320 -10.71 -15.22 12.58
N TYR A 321 -10.49 -14.21 11.75
CA TYR A 321 -9.98 -12.91 12.15
C TYR A 321 -10.87 -11.79 11.63
N LEU A 322 -11.30 -10.89 12.52
CA LEU A 322 -11.90 -9.61 12.17
C LEU A 322 -10.81 -8.54 12.10
N ILE A 323 -10.77 -7.82 10.99
CA ILE A 323 -9.91 -6.68 10.76
C ILE A 323 -10.81 -5.45 10.63
N ALA A 324 -10.59 -4.43 11.44
CA ALA A 324 -11.39 -3.20 11.43
C ALA A 324 -10.52 -1.94 11.46
N LEU A 325 -10.84 -0.98 10.60
CA LEU A 325 -10.12 0.27 10.40
C LEU A 325 -11.09 1.44 10.52
N ASP A 326 -10.86 2.28 11.52
CA ASP A 326 -11.57 3.54 11.70
C ASP A 326 -10.98 4.60 10.75
N MET A 327 -11.77 4.96 9.75
CA MET A 327 -11.41 5.88 8.67
C MET A 327 -11.58 7.35 9.07
N ARG A 328 -12.15 7.62 10.25
CA ARG A 328 -12.38 9.00 10.71
C ARG A 328 -11.04 9.69 10.97
N ARG A 329 -11.07 11.01 10.88
CA ARG A 329 -9.90 11.87 11.10
C ARG A 329 -10.00 12.49 12.49
N ASN A 330 -8.86 12.60 13.17
CA ASN A 330 -8.77 13.27 14.46
C ASN A 330 -8.95 14.78 14.26
N SER A 331 -10.13 15.30 14.58
CA SER A 331 -10.48 16.72 14.44
C SER A 331 -10.32 17.51 15.74
N SER A 332 -10.28 16.83 16.88
CA SER A 332 -10.36 17.41 18.22
C SER A 332 -8.99 17.56 18.91
N GLY A 333 -7.91 17.10 18.27
CA GLY A 333 -6.54 17.13 18.80
C GLY A 333 -6.26 16.07 19.88
N ASP A 334 -7.31 15.48 20.45
CA ASP A 334 -7.27 14.35 21.37
C ASP A 334 -8.24 13.26 20.89
N PRO A 335 -7.77 12.28 20.09
CA PRO A 335 -8.63 11.28 19.47
C PRO A 335 -9.28 10.35 20.51
N SER A 336 -8.80 10.34 21.76
CA SER A 336 -9.43 9.58 22.85
C SER A 336 -10.82 10.09 23.22
N LYS A 337 -11.17 11.32 22.83
CA LYS A 337 -12.49 11.93 23.06
C LYS A 337 -13.53 11.56 21.98
N ASP A 338 -13.08 11.04 20.85
CA ASP A 338 -13.91 10.70 19.69
C ASP A 338 -14.17 9.19 19.58
N ARG A 339 -14.19 8.48 20.71
CA ARG A 339 -14.43 7.04 20.81
C ARG A 339 -15.82 6.67 20.28
N VAL A 340 -15.86 5.66 19.42
CA VAL A 340 -17.11 5.07 18.91
C VAL A 340 -17.07 3.57 19.12
N LYS A 341 -18.23 3.03 19.51
CA LYS A 341 -18.46 1.59 19.61
C LYS A 341 -19.11 1.10 18.33
N TYR A 342 -18.49 0.11 17.71
CA TYR A 342 -18.98 -0.54 16.51
C TYR A 342 -19.58 -1.90 16.85
N ASP A 343 -20.74 -2.18 16.26
CA ASP A 343 -21.40 -3.49 16.30
C ASP A 343 -21.13 -4.24 14.98
N PHE A 344 -20.28 -5.25 15.06
CA PHE A 344 -19.92 -6.09 13.91
C PHE A 344 -20.88 -7.26 13.67
N THR A 345 -21.91 -7.42 14.52
CA THR A 345 -22.90 -8.50 14.38
C THR A 345 -24.01 -8.15 13.39
N GLY A 346 -24.29 -6.86 13.21
CA GLY A 346 -25.28 -6.36 12.24
C GLY A 346 -24.77 -6.20 10.80
N GLY A 347 -23.46 -6.41 10.55
CA GLY A 347 -22.84 -6.23 9.23
C GLY A 347 -23.09 -7.39 8.25
N ALA A 348 -22.58 -7.25 7.01
CA ALA A 348 -22.70 -8.28 5.97
C ALA A 348 -22.14 -9.65 6.42
N ALA A 349 -21.11 -9.59 7.26
CA ALA A 349 -20.44 -10.73 7.86
C ALA A 349 -21.26 -11.49 8.92
N LYS A 350 -22.31 -10.89 9.50
CA LYS A 350 -23.14 -11.45 10.58
C LYS A 350 -22.33 -12.15 11.68
N LEU A 351 -21.29 -11.47 12.18
CA LEU A 351 -20.41 -12.06 13.18
C LEU A 351 -21.15 -12.31 14.49
N THR A 352 -20.71 -13.29 15.26
CA THR A 352 -21.27 -13.61 16.58
C THR A 352 -20.15 -13.90 17.56
N GLY A 353 -20.43 -13.72 18.86
CA GLY A 353 -19.50 -14.09 19.92
C GLY A 353 -18.52 -12.98 20.27
N LYS A 354 -17.28 -13.37 20.58
CA LYS A 354 -16.23 -12.48 21.08
C LYS A 354 -14.96 -12.59 20.24
N GLY A 355 -14.03 -11.67 20.46
CA GLY A 355 -12.72 -11.71 19.84
C GLY A 355 -11.60 -11.31 20.80
N ARG A 356 -10.43 -11.91 20.64
CA ARG A 356 -9.22 -11.53 21.38
C ARG A 356 -8.34 -10.64 20.53
N VAL A 357 -7.77 -9.59 21.13
CA VAL A 357 -6.86 -8.68 20.44
C VAL A 357 -5.58 -9.42 20.04
N VAL A 358 -5.29 -9.45 18.75
CA VAL A 358 -4.04 -9.99 18.22
C VAL A 358 -3.02 -8.87 18.06
N THR A 359 -3.45 -7.76 17.46
CA THR A 359 -2.70 -6.51 17.38
C THR A 359 -3.65 -5.35 17.14
N ALA A 360 -3.21 -4.14 17.47
CA ALA A 360 -3.97 -2.92 17.26
C ALA A 360 -3.03 -1.72 17.07
N SER A 361 -3.54 -0.64 16.50
CA SER A 361 -2.78 0.59 16.26
C SER A 361 -2.17 1.17 17.53
N VAL A 362 -1.00 1.81 17.42
CA VAL A 362 -0.29 2.40 18.56
C VAL A 362 -1.10 3.49 19.25
N ASN A 363 -1.97 4.20 18.53
CA ASN A 363 -2.79 5.28 19.06
C ASN A 363 -3.93 4.78 19.97
N LEU A 364 -4.25 3.49 19.96
CA LEU A 364 -5.19 2.89 20.91
C LEU A 364 -4.58 2.67 22.29
N TYR A 365 -3.25 2.77 22.43
CA TYR A 365 -2.53 2.56 23.67
C TYR A 365 -2.07 3.88 24.28
N PRO A 366 -2.13 4.00 25.62
CA PRO A 366 -1.71 5.21 26.31
C PRO A 366 -0.22 5.50 26.10
N LYS A 367 0.12 6.77 25.90
CA LYS A 367 1.51 7.24 25.81
C LYS A 367 2.11 7.41 27.21
N GLY A 368 3.41 7.20 27.33
CA GLY A 368 4.18 7.58 28.53
C GLY A 368 3.79 6.86 29.82
N GLY A 369 3.21 5.64 29.74
CA GLY A 369 2.84 4.86 30.92
C GLY A 369 1.55 5.31 31.61
N ALA A 370 0.75 6.18 30.99
CA ALA A 370 -0.60 6.48 31.47
C ALA A 370 -1.46 5.20 31.53
N PRO A 371 -2.42 5.09 32.47
CA PRO A 371 -3.29 3.93 32.56
C PRO A 371 -4.15 3.81 31.29
N ALA A 372 -4.43 2.56 30.89
CA ALA A 372 -5.35 2.30 29.80
C ALA A 372 -6.78 2.73 30.22
N PRO A 373 -7.55 3.39 29.33
CA PRO A 373 -8.95 3.68 29.60
C PRO A 373 -9.73 2.39 29.87
N GLU A 374 -10.65 2.41 30.83
CA GLU A 374 -11.49 1.24 31.13
C GLU A 374 -12.28 0.78 29.89
N ASN A 375 -12.38 -0.53 29.71
CA ASN A 375 -13.10 -1.15 28.58
C ASN A 375 -12.60 -0.73 27.19
N SER A 376 -11.33 -0.32 27.10
CA SER A 376 -10.65 -0.04 25.82
C SER A 376 -9.78 -1.22 25.36
N ILE A 377 -9.46 -1.25 24.07
CA ILE A 377 -8.53 -2.25 23.49
C ILE A 377 -7.21 -2.34 24.29
N ALA A 378 -6.70 -1.21 24.79
CA ALA A 378 -5.48 -1.21 25.60
C ALA A 378 -5.66 -1.86 26.98
N SER A 379 -6.86 -1.79 27.57
CA SER A 379 -7.15 -2.41 28.87
C SER A 379 -7.33 -3.93 28.79
N TYR A 380 -7.91 -4.45 27.71
CA TYR A 380 -8.15 -5.89 27.52
C TYR A 380 -6.86 -6.71 27.35
N GLY A 381 -5.76 -6.08 26.92
CA GLY A 381 -4.51 -6.77 26.61
C GLY A 381 -4.71 -7.86 25.54
N THR A 382 -3.97 -8.97 25.64
CA THR A 382 -4.05 -10.10 24.68
C THR A 382 -4.85 -11.29 25.21
N THR A 383 -5.31 -11.25 26.46
CA THR A 383 -5.94 -12.38 27.15
C THR A 383 -7.45 -12.23 27.29
N GLU A 384 -7.97 -11.01 27.36
CA GLU A 384 -9.40 -10.77 27.53
C GLU A 384 -10.14 -10.77 26.18
N GLU A 385 -11.42 -11.11 26.25
CA GLU A 385 -12.30 -11.23 25.09
C GLU A 385 -13.24 -10.03 25.00
N ILE A 386 -13.27 -9.41 23.82
CA ILE A 386 -14.09 -8.26 23.48
C ILE A 386 -15.36 -8.73 22.80
N ASN A 387 -16.51 -8.22 23.24
CA ASN A 387 -17.78 -8.53 22.58
C ASN A 387 -17.85 -7.85 21.21
N LEU A 388 -18.14 -8.63 20.15
CA LEU A 388 -18.16 -8.10 18.79
C LEU A 388 -19.29 -7.08 18.54
N THR A 389 -20.26 -6.99 19.46
CA THR A 389 -21.32 -5.98 19.46
C THR A 389 -20.88 -4.60 19.94
N SER A 390 -19.69 -4.46 20.53
CA SER A 390 -19.26 -3.23 21.19
C SER A 390 -17.73 -3.07 21.17
N VAL A 391 -17.13 -3.14 19.98
CA VAL A 391 -15.70 -2.88 19.82
C VAL A 391 -15.46 -1.37 19.75
N GLU A 392 -14.67 -0.84 20.67
CA GLU A 392 -14.38 0.59 20.76
C GLU A 392 -13.14 0.98 19.94
N LEU A 393 -13.30 1.96 19.04
CA LEU A 393 -12.21 2.53 18.23
C LEU A 393 -12.21 4.06 18.33
N ILE A 394 -11.05 4.64 18.00
CA ILE A 394 -10.85 6.09 17.86
C ILE A 394 -10.49 6.44 16.41
N PRO A 395 -10.61 7.71 15.98
CA PRO A 395 -10.21 8.12 14.64
C PRO A 395 -8.78 7.66 14.30
N ALA A 396 -8.60 7.22 13.05
CA ALA A 396 -7.34 6.73 12.51
C ALA A 396 -6.74 5.52 13.26
N SER A 397 -7.57 4.70 13.90
CA SER A 397 -7.12 3.47 14.56
C SER A 397 -7.60 2.21 13.85
N ALA A 398 -6.94 1.10 14.10
CA ALA A 398 -7.29 -0.19 13.55
C ALA A 398 -7.00 -1.31 14.54
N VAL A 399 -7.74 -2.41 14.42
CA VAL A 399 -7.63 -3.58 15.28
C VAL A 399 -7.75 -4.86 14.49
N VAL A 400 -7.00 -5.88 14.92
CA VAL A 400 -7.11 -7.26 14.45
C VAL A 400 -7.54 -8.13 15.62
N LEU A 401 -8.74 -8.69 15.54
CA LEU A 401 -9.30 -9.59 16.54
C LEU A 401 -9.32 -11.02 16.01
N ARG A 402 -8.87 -11.99 16.79
CA ARG A 402 -9.13 -13.41 16.53
C ARG A 402 -10.49 -13.75 17.12
N ILE A 403 -11.44 -14.13 16.27
CA ILE A 403 -12.80 -14.48 16.69
C ILE A 403 -12.75 -15.81 17.44
N THR A 404 -13.39 -15.86 18.61
CA THR A 404 -13.55 -17.10 19.36
C THR A 404 -14.86 -17.77 18.94
N PRO A 405 -14.83 -19.05 18.51
CA PRO A 405 -16.04 -19.80 18.23
C PRO A 405 -16.99 -19.78 19.44
N ALA A 406 -18.28 -19.63 19.17
CA ALA A 406 -19.32 -19.59 20.19
C ALA A 406 -19.50 -20.93 20.90
#